data_AF-A0A0B1YNT9-F1
#
_entry.id   AF-A0A0B1YNT9-F1
#
_cell.length_a   1.000
_cell.length_b   1.000
_cell.length_c   1.000
_cell.angle_alpha   90.00
_cell.angle_beta   90.00
_cell.angle_gamma   90.00
#
_symmetry.space_group_name_H-M   'P 1'
#
loop_
_entity.id
_entity.type
_entity.pdbx_description
1 polymer ?
#
loop_
_entity_poly.entity_id
_entity_poly.type
_entity_poly.pdbx_seq_one_letter_code
_entity_poly.pdbx_strand_id
1 'polypeptide(L)'
;MLTRHSFPHGNTRLAGAALLALVCLLSACSSTPTRSTASRDTTGLRTRGATINDPSAGLEEISIEAMALVGTPYRYGGNTPDTGFDCSGLVRYVVQRAASVNLPRTAAEMGRRGTSLERRDVASGDLVFFNTTGQPNSHVGIYVGQNRFVHAPATGGTVRLEDMTKSYWARRYMGARRVVAVSNLPDEPAPAVTPALATPAAPARTLDDDPLGALARARNTPAAMPVDDDPIARFATQ
;
A
#
# COMPACT_ATOMS: atom_id res chain seq x y z
N MET A 1 85.43 28.45 10.72
CA MET A 1 85.45 27.92 9.34
C MET A 1 84.08 27.35 9.03
N LEU A 2 83.46 27.79 7.94
CA LEU A 2 82.13 27.39 7.49
C LEU A 2 82.12 25.94 6.99
N THR A 3 81.04 25.21 7.24
CA THR A 3 80.62 24.12 6.34
C THR A 3 79.12 24.22 6.09
N ARG A 4 78.79 24.72 4.90
CA ARG A 4 77.49 24.62 4.25
C ARG A 4 77.29 23.20 3.69
N HIS A 5 76.05 22.95 3.26
CA HIS A 5 75.55 21.89 2.35
C HIS A 5 74.99 20.65 3.06
N SER A 6 73.85 20.09 2.68
CA SER A 6 72.84 20.42 1.65
C SER A 6 71.61 19.57 1.98
N PHE A 7 70.41 20.14 1.95
CA PHE A 7 69.18 19.34 1.96
C PHE A 7 68.94 18.78 0.54
N PRO A 8 68.83 17.46 0.33
CA PRO A 8 68.46 16.92 -0.96
C PRO A 8 66.99 17.24 -1.25
N HIS A 9 66.78 18.03 -2.30
CA HIS A 9 65.47 18.20 -2.94
C HIS A 9 65.10 16.90 -3.67
N GLY A 10 64.36 16.03 -2.99
CA GLY A 10 63.86 14.77 -3.55
C GLY A 10 62.33 14.72 -3.58
N ASN A 11 61.77 14.95 -4.76
CA ASN A 11 60.47 14.43 -5.21
C ASN A 11 59.17 14.98 -4.59
N THR A 12 59.09 16.28 -4.31
CA THR A 12 57.79 16.96 -4.10
C THR A 12 56.86 16.86 -5.31
N ARG A 13 57.40 16.67 -6.52
CA ARG A 13 56.60 16.49 -7.74
C ARG A 13 55.90 15.12 -7.83
N LEU A 14 56.49 14.05 -7.28
CA LEU A 14 55.79 12.74 -7.22
C LEU A 14 54.71 12.71 -6.15
N ALA A 15 54.96 13.33 -4.99
CA ALA A 15 53.94 13.45 -3.94
C ALA A 15 52.74 14.30 -4.41
N GLY A 16 52.99 15.39 -5.15
CA GLY A 16 51.94 16.19 -5.77
C GLY A 16 51.14 15.43 -6.83
N ALA A 17 51.80 14.62 -7.67
CA ALA A 17 51.14 13.80 -8.69
C ALA A 17 50.27 12.69 -8.07
N ALA A 18 50.72 12.06 -6.99
CA ALA A 18 49.95 11.04 -6.27
C ALA A 18 48.70 11.63 -5.58
N LEU A 19 48.81 12.84 -5.02
CA LEU A 19 47.68 13.55 -4.41
C LEU A 19 46.63 13.98 -5.46
N LEU A 20 47.08 14.44 -6.63
CA LEU A 20 46.19 14.79 -7.75
C LEU A 20 45.46 13.57 -8.33
N ALA A 21 46.14 12.43 -8.47
CA ALA A 21 45.53 11.19 -8.95
C ALA A 21 44.46 10.65 -7.99
N LEU A 22 44.68 10.76 -6.67
CA LEU A 22 43.72 10.34 -5.66
C LEU A 22 42.45 11.22 -5.65
N VAL A 23 42.59 12.54 -5.85
CA VAL A 23 41.44 13.45 -5.99
C VAL A 23 40.63 13.15 -7.26
N CYS A 24 41.29 12.83 -8.38
CA CYS A 24 40.59 12.43 -9.60
C CYS A 24 39.82 11.10 -9.46
N LEU A 25 40.30 10.17 -8.65
CA LEU A 25 39.63 8.89 -8.38
C LEU A 25 38.40 9.03 -7.46
N LEU A 26 38.38 9.99 -6.53
CA LEU A 26 37.23 10.23 -5.65
C LEU A 26 36.10 11.06 -6.29
N SER A 27 36.37 11.81 -7.37
CA SER A 27 35.33 12.56 -8.10
C SER A 27 34.49 11.73 -9.07
N ALA A 28 34.81 10.44 -9.27
CA ALA A 28 34.13 9.60 -10.26
C ALA A 28 32.80 8.96 -9.79
N CYS A 29 32.32 9.26 -8.56
CA CYS A 29 31.05 8.73 -8.04
C CYS A 29 29.93 9.77 -7.86
N SER A 30 30.12 11.04 -8.28
CA SER A 30 29.02 12.02 -8.32
C SER A 30 28.40 12.09 -9.72
N SER A 31 27.93 10.95 -10.22
CA SER A 31 27.02 10.93 -11.36
C SER A 31 25.62 11.22 -10.84
N THR A 32 25.29 12.49 -10.64
CA THR A 32 23.88 12.90 -10.59
C THR A 32 23.22 12.42 -11.88
N PRO A 33 22.11 11.64 -11.81
CA PRO A 33 21.35 11.36 -13.02
C PRO A 33 20.88 12.72 -13.54
N THR A 34 21.36 13.10 -14.73
CA THR A 34 20.73 14.17 -15.49
C THR A 34 19.29 13.73 -15.68
N ARG A 35 18.37 14.30 -14.91
CA ARG A 35 16.95 14.30 -15.26
C ARG A 35 16.93 14.96 -16.62
N SER A 36 16.83 14.15 -17.67
CA SER A 36 16.53 14.62 -19.01
C SER A 36 15.22 15.38 -18.90
N THR A 37 15.30 16.69 -18.74
CA THR A 37 14.28 17.60 -19.22
C THR A 37 14.37 17.48 -20.73
N ALA A 38 13.81 16.40 -21.26
CA ALA A 38 13.42 16.33 -22.65
C ALA A 38 12.48 17.50 -22.84
N SER A 39 13.04 18.53 -23.46
CA SER A 39 12.34 19.71 -23.91
C SER A 39 11.06 19.24 -24.60
N ARG A 40 9.98 19.87 -24.19
CA ARG A 40 8.65 19.69 -24.74
C ARG A 40 8.64 20.32 -26.12
N ASP A 41 9.30 19.70 -27.08
CA ASP A 41 9.22 20.07 -28.49
C ASP A 41 8.06 19.31 -29.12
N THR A 42 6.90 19.96 -29.01
CA THR A 42 5.71 19.76 -29.81
C THR A 42 6.00 20.01 -31.28
N THR A 43 6.61 19.05 -31.99
CA THR A 43 6.40 18.85 -33.44
C THR A 43 7.08 17.58 -33.94
N GLY A 44 6.27 16.58 -34.29
CA GLY A 44 6.63 15.64 -35.35
C GLY A 44 7.53 14.45 -35.01
N LEU A 45 7.06 13.51 -34.17
CA LEU A 45 7.29 12.08 -34.43
C LEU A 45 6.21 11.23 -33.74
N ARG A 46 5.08 11.03 -34.44
CA ARG A 46 4.14 9.97 -34.08
C ARG A 46 4.72 8.63 -34.50
N THR A 47 5.68 8.12 -33.73
CA THR A 47 5.78 6.66 -33.59
C THR A 47 4.52 6.27 -32.83
N ARG A 48 3.61 5.56 -33.50
CA ARG A 48 2.41 4.98 -32.90
C ARG A 48 2.88 4.05 -31.77
N GLY A 49 3.00 4.61 -30.57
CA GLY A 49 3.41 3.88 -29.38
C GLY A 49 2.42 2.74 -29.20
N ALA A 50 2.94 1.53 -29.07
CA ALA A 50 2.14 0.42 -28.58
C ALA A 50 1.46 0.88 -27.30
N THR A 51 0.13 0.76 -27.23
CA THR A 51 -0.62 0.97 -26.00
C THR A 51 -0.02 0.05 -24.95
N ILE A 52 0.68 0.61 -23.97
CA ILE A 52 1.11 -0.17 -22.81
C ILE A 52 -0.18 -0.44 -22.04
N ASN A 53 -0.75 -1.62 -22.30
CA ASN A 53 -1.93 -2.10 -21.60
C ASN A 53 -1.48 -2.57 -20.22
N ASP A 54 -1.22 -1.63 -19.32
CA ASP A 54 -0.99 -1.93 -17.91
C ASP A 54 -2.36 -2.27 -17.28
N PRO A 55 -2.59 -3.54 -16.88
CA PRO A 55 -3.86 -3.95 -16.31
C PRO A 55 -4.13 -3.32 -14.94
N SER A 56 -3.12 -2.74 -14.28
CA SER A 56 -3.26 -1.99 -13.02
C SER A 56 -3.59 -0.52 -13.22
N ALA A 57 -3.44 0.02 -14.44
CA ALA A 57 -3.58 1.45 -14.70
C ALA A 57 -4.89 2.00 -14.10
N GLY A 58 -4.75 2.86 -13.11
CA GLY A 58 -5.83 3.55 -12.43
C GLY A 58 -6.39 2.81 -11.19
N LEU A 59 -5.96 1.58 -10.91
CA LEU A 59 -6.35 0.81 -9.72
C LEU A 59 -5.33 0.94 -8.58
N GLU A 60 -4.25 1.70 -8.78
CA GLU A 60 -3.12 1.76 -7.85
C GLU A 60 -3.54 2.30 -6.48
N GLU A 61 -4.45 3.29 -6.46
CA GLU A 61 -4.93 3.91 -5.22
C GLU A 61 -5.58 2.89 -4.28
N ILE A 62 -6.30 1.91 -4.84
CA ILE A 62 -6.90 0.82 -4.05
C ILE A 62 -5.81 0.03 -3.31
N SER A 63 -4.71 -0.28 -4.00
CA SER A 63 -3.60 -1.03 -3.39
C SER A 63 -2.84 -0.19 -2.36
N ILE A 64 -2.67 1.11 -2.60
CA ILE A 64 -2.00 2.05 -1.68
C ILE A 64 -2.81 2.21 -0.39
N GLU A 65 -4.10 2.50 -0.51
CA GLU A 65 -5.01 2.63 0.63
C GLU A 65 -5.11 1.32 1.43
N ALA A 66 -5.11 0.16 0.76
CA ALA A 66 -5.07 -1.12 1.45
C ALA A 66 -3.79 -1.29 2.28
N MET A 67 -2.64 -0.95 1.71
CA MET A 67 -1.35 -1.03 2.40
C MET A 67 -1.27 -0.08 3.60
N ALA A 68 -1.87 1.11 3.51
CA ALA A 68 -1.91 2.08 4.60
C ALA A 68 -2.67 1.58 5.84
N LEU A 69 -3.58 0.61 5.68
CA LEU A 69 -4.38 0.04 6.76
C LEU A 69 -3.75 -1.19 7.43
N VAL A 70 -2.59 -1.65 6.96
CA VAL A 70 -1.83 -2.74 7.59
C VAL A 70 -1.54 -2.40 9.06
N GLY A 71 -1.79 -3.36 9.94
CA GLY A 71 -1.70 -3.19 11.39
C GLY A 71 -3.04 -2.90 12.07
N THR A 72 -4.08 -2.51 11.34
CA THR A 72 -5.42 -2.26 11.92
C THR A 72 -5.99 -3.56 12.51
N PRO A 73 -6.55 -3.56 13.73
CA PRO A 73 -7.09 -4.78 14.35
C PRO A 73 -8.22 -5.42 13.55
N TYR A 74 -8.27 -6.75 13.57
CA TYR A 74 -9.45 -7.46 13.10
C TYR A 74 -10.62 -7.30 14.09
N ARG A 75 -11.81 -7.03 13.56
CA ARG A 75 -13.08 -7.14 14.27
C ARG A 75 -14.13 -7.73 13.35
N TYR A 76 -14.80 -8.79 13.81
CA TYR A 76 -15.95 -9.33 13.09
C TYR A 76 -17.03 -8.26 12.95
N GLY A 77 -17.53 -8.04 11.74
CA GLY A 77 -18.46 -6.95 11.46
C GLY A 77 -17.81 -5.58 11.28
N GLY A 78 -16.53 -5.42 11.63
CA GLY A 78 -15.79 -4.16 11.60
C GLY A 78 -15.60 -3.61 10.18
N ASN A 79 -15.66 -2.30 10.05
CA ASN A 79 -15.68 -1.60 8.76
C ASN A 79 -15.04 -0.19 8.80
N THR A 80 -14.29 0.15 9.85
CA THR A 80 -13.57 1.44 9.95
C THR A 80 -12.18 1.25 10.55
N PRO A 81 -11.21 2.15 10.27
CA PRO A 81 -9.88 2.08 10.86
C PRO A 81 -9.89 2.12 12.40
N ASP A 82 -10.74 2.98 12.99
CA ASP A 82 -10.78 3.19 14.44
C ASP A 82 -11.37 2.00 15.20
N THR A 83 -12.35 1.32 14.60
CA THR A 83 -13.01 0.17 15.24
C THR A 83 -12.41 -1.15 14.83
N GLY A 84 -11.65 -1.20 13.73
CA GLY A 84 -11.11 -2.41 13.13
C GLY A 84 -11.96 -2.92 11.97
N PHE A 85 -11.44 -3.95 11.30
CA PHE A 85 -12.02 -4.50 10.07
C PHE A 85 -12.26 -6.01 10.14
N ASP A 86 -13.31 -6.49 9.46
CA ASP A 86 -13.28 -7.84 8.90
C ASP A 86 -12.83 -7.83 7.44
N CYS A 87 -12.67 -9.01 6.84
CA CYS A 87 -12.12 -9.15 5.49
C CYS A 87 -12.87 -8.32 4.45
N SER A 88 -14.20 -8.43 4.45
CA SER A 88 -15.08 -7.69 3.55
C SER A 88 -15.26 -6.23 3.95
N GLY A 89 -15.23 -5.90 5.24
CA GLY A 89 -15.29 -4.53 5.74
C GLY A 89 -14.08 -3.71 5.30
N LEU A 90 -12.88 -4.29 5.36
CA LEU A 90 -11.66 -3.70 4.83
C LEU A 90 -11.79 -3.40 3.33
N VAL A 91 -12.16 -4.41 2.54
CA VAL A 91 -12.28 -4.28 1.08
C VAL A 91 -13.30 -3.21 0.71
N ARG A 92 -14.48 -3.23 1.33
CA ARG A 92 -15.53 -2.25 1.07
C ARG A 92 -15.08 -0.83 1.42
N TYR A 93 -14.39 -0.65 2.55
CA TYR A 93 -13.87 0.65 2.98
C TYR A 93 -12.86 1.21 1.96
N VAL A 94 -11.85 0.41 1.60
CA VAL A 94 -10.79 0.82 0.67
C VAL A 94 -11.36 1.14 -0.71
N VAL A 95 -12.16 0.24 -1.28
CA VAL A 95 -12.70 0.42 -2.62
C VAL A 95 -13.67 1.61 -2.70
N GLN A 96 -14.48 1.83 -1.65
CA GLN A 96 -15.35 3.01 -1.59
C GLN A 96 -14.54 4.31 -1.55
N ARG A 97 -13.43 4.33 -0.81
CA ARG A 97 -12.61 5.53 -0.63
C ARG A 97 -11.74 5.84 -1.85
N ALA A 98 -11.08 4.82 -2.40
CA ALA A 98 -10.16 4.96 -3.53
C ALA A 98 -10.86 5.11 -4.88
N ALA A 99 -12.03 4.47 -5.06
CA ALA A 99 -12.68 4.40 -6.37
C ALA A 99 -14.18 4.78 -6.34
N SER A 100 -14.71 5.24 -5.21
CA SER A 100 -16.14 5.58 -5.06
C SER A 100 -17.12 4.46 -5.43
N VAL A 101 -16.67 3.19 -5.40
CA VAL A 101 -17.49 2.03 -5.73
C VAL A 101 -18.10 1.42 -4.48
N ASN A 102 -19.44 1.40 -4.44
CA ASN A 102 -20.20 0.77 -3.37
C ASN A 102 -20.27 -0.75 -3.56
N LEU A 103 -19.47 -1.48 -2.79
CA LEU A 103 -19.52 -2.94 -2.73
C LEU A 103 -20.57 -3.46 -1.73
N PRO A 104 -21.16 -4.64 -1.99
CA PRO A 104 -22.01 -5.33 -1.02
C PRO A 104 -21.23 -5.69 0.25
N ARG A 105 -21.93 -6.05 1.34
CA ARG A 105 -21.28 -6.22 2.65
C ARG A 105 -20.45 -7.49 2.75
N THR A 106 -20.83 -8.55 2.05
CA THR A 106 -20.22 -9.87 2.22
C THR A 106 -19.25 -10.23 1.09
N ALA A 107 -18.20 -10.98 1.42
CA ALA A 107 -17.23 -11.48 0.43
C ALA A 107 -17.90 -12.33 -0.67
N ALA A 108 -18.90 -13.12 -0.32
CA ALA A 108 -19.66 -13.95 -1.26
C ALA A 108 -20.40 -13.11 -2.31
N GLU A 109 -21.03 -12.01 -1.90
CA GLU A 109 -21.71 -11.09 -2.82
C GLU A 109 -20.71 -10.30 -3.66
N MET A 110 -19.59 -9.85 -3.09
CA MET A 110 -18.52 -9.18 -3.83
C MET A 110 -17.94 -10.09 -4.93
N GLY A 111 -17.82 -11.39 -4.66
CA GLY A 111 -17.35 -12.39 -5.63
C GLY A 111 -18.28 -12.56 -6.84
N ARG A 112 -19.47 -11.93 -6.84
CA ARG A 112 -20.42 -11.88 -7.97
C ARG A 112 -20.43 -10.51 -8.67
N ARG A 113 -19.60 -9.56 -8.23
CA ARG A 113 -19.48 -8.22 -8.82
C ARG A 113 -18.29 -8.15 -9.77
N GLY A 114 -18.37 -7.24 -10.73
CA GLY A 114 -17.27 -6.92 -11.63
C GLY A 114 -16.90 -8.05 -12.59
N THR A 115 -15.74 -7.89 -13.21
CA THR A 115 -15.22 -8.82 -14.23
C THR A 115 -14.42 -9.93 -13.59
N SER A 116 -14.66 -11.19 -13.98
CA SER A 116 -13.81 -12.32 -13.59
C SER A 116 -12.44 -12.23 -14.24
N LEU A 117 -11.38 -12.49 -13.49
CA LEU A 117 -10.02 -12.49 -14.01
C LEU A 117 -9.38 -13.88 -13.91
N GLU A 118 -8.61 -14.24 -14.92
CA GLU A 118 -7.67 -15.35 -14.81
C GLU A 118 -6.49 -14.95 -13.93
N ARG A 119 -5.81 -15.93 -13.34
CA ARG A 119 -4.70 -15.68 -12.40
C ARG A 119 -3.59 -14.79 -12.98
N ARG A 120 -3.34 -14.91 -14.28
CA ARG A 120 -2.31 -14.14 -15.01
C ARG A 120 -2.70 -12.70 -15.30
N ASP A 121 -4.00 -12.38 -15.24
CA ASP A 121 -4.53 -11.05 -15.56
C ASP A 121 -4.79 -10.21 -14.29
N VAL A 122 -4.55 -10.79 -13.11
CA VAL A 122 -4.71 -10.11 -11.82
C VAL A 122 -3.65 -9.02 -11.67
N ALA A 123 -4.12 -7.80 -11.44
CA ALA A 123 -3.30 -6.62 -11.23
C ALA A 123 -3.57 -6.00 -9.86
N SER A 124 -2.68 -5.10 -9.43
CA SER A 124 -2.83 -4.39 -8.16
C SER A 124 -4.19 -3.66 -8.11
N GLY A 125 -4.86 -3.76 -6.96
CA GLY A 125 -6.20 -3.22 -6.76
C GLY A 125 -7.34 -4.19 -7.08
N ASP A 126 -7.07 -5.33 -7.74
CA ASP A 126 -8.08 -6.37 -7.94
C ASP A 126 -8.40 -7.11 -6.64
N LEU A 127 -9.62 -7.63 -6.54
CA LEU A 127 -10.06 -8.41 -5.39
C LEU A 127 -9.73 -9.89 -5.61
N VAL A 128 -9.13 -10.54 -4.62
CA VAL A 128 -8.82 -11.97 -4.62
C VAL A 128 -9.67 -12.69 -3.58
N PHE A 129 -10.23 -13.84 -3.97
CA PHE A 129 -11.19 -14.59 -3.17
C PHE A 129 -10.67 -15.97 -2.77
N PHE A 130 -11.04 -16.42 -1.58
CA PHE A 130 -10.61 -17.70 -1.04
C PHE A 130 -11.74 -18.45 -0.32
N ASN A 131 -11.59 -19.77 -0.22
CA ASN A 131 -12.41 -20.65 0.60
C ASN A 131 -11.70 -21.00 1.92
N THR A 132 -11.89 -20.21 2.97
CA THR A 132 -11.24 -20.43 4.28
C THR A 132 -12.14 -21.17 5.28
N THR A 133 -13.47 -21.06 5.14
CA THR A 133 -14.45 -21.65 6.06
C THR A 133 -15.26 -22.81 5.47
N GLY A 134 -14.88 -23.32 4.30
CA GLY A 134 -15.60 -24.37 3.58
C GLY A 134 -16.71 -23.86 2.66
N GLN A 135 -16.96 -22.54 2.64
CA GLN A 135 -17.92 -21.90 1.75
C GLN A 135 -17.24 -21.12 0.61
N PRO A 136 -17.83 -21.10 -0.60
CA PRO A 136 -17.29 -20.32 -1.72
C PRO A 136 -17.16 -18.83 -1.39
N ASN A 137 -16.01 -18.23 -1.73
CA ASN A 137 -15.71 -16.81 -1.48
C ASN A 137 -15.96 -16.38 -0.02
N SER A 138 -15.62 -17.26 0.93
CA SER A 138 -15.74 -16.98 2.37
C SER A 138 -14.72 -15.95 2.87
N HIS A 139 -13.63 -15.75 2.13
CA HIS A 139 -12.63 -14.72 2.42
C HIS A 139 -12.30 -13.89 1.19
N VAL A 140 -11.93 -12.63 1.42
CA VAL A 140 -11.54 -11.69 0.37
C VAL A 140 -10.35 -10.84 0.83
N GLY A 141 -9.53 -10.41 -0.12
CA GLY A 141 -8.50 -9.40 0.08
C GLY A 141 -8.21 -8.62 -1.19
N ILE A 142 -7.32 -7.63 -1.08
CA ILE A 142 -6.91 -6.74 -2.17
C ILE A 142 -5.54 -7.18 -2.66
N TYR A 143 -5.42 -7.50 -3.93
CA TYR A 143 -4.13 -7.84 -4.54
C TYR A 143 -3.26 -6.59 -4.64
N VAL A 144 -1.98 -6.71 -4.26
CA VAL A 144 -1.03 -5.59 -4.23
C VAL A 144 0.24 -5.88 -5.02
N GLY A 145 0.18 -6.87 -5.92
CA GLY A 145 1.30 -7.25 -6.78
C GLY A 145 2.17 -8.39 -6.24
N GLN A 146 2.95 -8.99 -7.14
CA GLN A 146 3.91 -10.06 -6.85
C GLN A 146 3.34 -11.22 -6.01
N ASN A 147 2.16 -11.71 -6.37
CA ASN A 147 1.44 -12.76 -5.64
C ASN A 147 1.04 -12.40 -4.21
N ARG A 148 1.08 -11.13 -3.81
CA ARG A 148 0.73 -10.71 -2.45
C ARG A 148 -0.60 -9.99 -2.41
N PHE A 149 -1.26 -10.07 -1.26
CA PHE A 149 -2.54 -9.44 -1.02
C PHE A 149 -2.66 -8.96 0.42
N VAL A 150 -3.40 -7.87 0.61
CA VAL A 150 -3.74 -7.34 1.93
C VAL A 150 -5.12 -7.84 2.33
N HIS A 151 -5.25 -8.27 3.57
CA HIS A 151 -6.52 -8.75 4.12
C HIS A 151 -6.60 -8.55 5.64
N ALA A 152 -7.82 -8.50 6.17
CA ALA A 152 -8.09 -8.66 7.60
C ALA A 152 -8.37 -10.16 7.87
N PRO A 153 -7.48 -10.88 8.59
CA PRO A 153 -7.44 -12.35 8.59
C PRO A 153 -8.53 -12.99 9.45
N ALA A 154 -8.56 -12.69 10.74
CA ALA A 154 -9.45 -13.28 11.74
C ALA A 154 -9.24 -12.64 13.12
N THR A 155 -10.09 -13.00 14.08
CA THR A 155 -10.05 -12.53 15.47
C THR A 155 -8.67 -12.74 16.11
N GLY A 156 -8.18 -11.70 16.81
CA GLY A 156 -6.84 -11.70 17.41
C GLY A 156 -5.72 -11.32 16.45
N GLY A 157 -5.99 -11.25 15.14
CA GLY A 157 -5.06 -10.74 14.14
C GLY A 157 -5.26 -9.25 13.82
N THR A 158 -4.42 -8.76 12.92
CA THR A 158 -4.48 -7.43 12.32
C THR A 158 -4.50 -7.55 10.80
N VAL A 159 -4.95 -6.50 10.12
CA VAL A 159 -4.75 -6.32 8.68
C VAL A 159 -3.27 -6.52 8.36
N ARG A 160 -2.97 -7.37 7.38
CA ARG A 160 -1.58 -7.71 7.02
C ARG A 160 -1.45 -8.11 5.56
N LEU A 161 -0.20 -8.19 5.12
CA LEU A 161 0.18 -8.72 3.82
C LEU A 161 0.39 -10.24 3.91
N GLU A 162 -0.11 -10.97 2.94
CA GLU A 162 0.15 -12.41 2.78
C GLU A 162 0.57 -12.74 1.36
N ASP A 163 1.30 -13.85 1.22
CA ASP A 163 1.70 -14.40 -0.07
C ASP A 163 0.74 -15.54 -0.47
N MET A 164 0.11 -15.38 -1.63
CA MET A 164 -0.85 -16.32 -2.19
C MET A 164 -0.23 -17.65 -2.62
N THR A 165 1.09 -17.68 -2.85
CA THR A 165 1.83 -18.89 -3.19
C THR A 165 2.01 -19.83 -2.00
N LYS A 166 1.86 -19.33 -0.77
CA LYS A 166 1.85 -20.19 0.43
C LYS A 166 0.76 -21.25 0.28
N SER A 167 1.10 -22.50 0.60
CA SER A 167 0.25 -23.67 0.37
C SER A 167 -1.16 -23.54 0.97
N TYR A 168 -1.32 -22.82 2.08
CA TYR A 168 -2.63 -22.54 2.68
C TYR A 168 -3.54 -21.73 1.73
N TRP A 169 -3.02 -20.65 1.15
CA TRP A 169 -3.74 -19.73 0.28
C TRP A 169 -3.89 -20.29 -1.14
N ALA A 170 -2.82 -20.90 -1.67
CA ALA A 170 -2.83 -21.50 -3.01
C ALA A 170 -3.93 -22.55 -3.16
N ARG A 171 -4.13 -23.41 -2.16
CA ARG A 171 -5.21 -24.42 -2.16
C ARG A 171 -6.62 -23.86 -2.01
N ARG A 172 -6.76 -22.62 -1.54
CA ARG A 172 -8.04 -22.00 -1.23
C ARG A 172 -8.45 -20.94 -2.23
N TYR A 173 -7.57 -20.56 -3.14
CA TYR A 173 -7.84 -19.52 -4.13
C TYR A 173 -9.02 -19.91 -5.02
N MET A 174 -10.01 -19.02 -5.10
CA MET A 174 -11.24 -19.22 -5.87
C MET A 174 -11.32 -18.36 -7.13
N GLY A 175 -10.42 -17.38 -7.26
CA GLY A 175 -10.41 -16.46 -8.40
C GLY A 175 -10.24 -15.01 -7.96
N ALA A 176 -10.30 -14.12 -8.95
CA ALA A 176 -10.18 -12.68 -8.75
C ALA A 176 -11.28 -11.92 -9.50
N ARG A 177 -11.60 -10.72 -9.00
CA ARG A 177 -12.57 -9.80 -9.60
C ARG A 177 -11.99 -8.40 -9.74
N ARG A 178 -12.23 -7.79 -10.90
CA ARG A 178 -12.04 -6.36 -11.12
C ARG A 178 -13.36 -5.63 -10.95
N VAL A 179 -13.44 -4.75 -9.95
CA VAL A 179 -14.69 -4.07 -9.57
C VAL A 179 -14.78 -2.61 -10.04
N VAL A 180 -13.70 -2.08 -10.60
CA VAL A 180 -13.64 -0.72 -11.16
C VAL A 180 -13.40 -0.85 -12.67
N ALA A 181 -14.25 -0.21 -13.48
CA ALA A 181 -13.96 -0.02 -14.89
C ALA A 181 -12.94 1.10 -15.03
N VAL A 182 -11.97 0.97 -15.93
CA VAL A 182 -10.92 1.97 -16.14
C VAL A 182 -11.50 3.36 -16.48
N SER A 183 -12.72 3.41 -17.03
CA SER A 183 -13.50 4.63 -17.32
C SER A 183 -14.17 5.29 -16.10
N ASN A 184 -14.20 4.60 -14.95
CA ASN A 184 -14.90 5.06 -13.73
C ASN A 184 -13.94 5.64 -12.70
N LEU A 185 -12.65 5.72 -13.04
CA LEU A 185 -11.67 6.43 -12.24
C LEU A 185 -11.71 7.89 -12.63
N PRO A 186 -11.61 8.83 -11.68
CA PRO A 186 -11.47 10.24 -12.02
C PRO A 186 -10.26 10.41 -12.95
N ASP A 187 -10.41 11.09 -14.08
CA ASP A 187 -9.31 11.46 -14.99
C ASP A 187 -8.28 12.41 -14.32
N GLU A 188 -8.45 12.73 -13.04
CA GLU A 188 -7.54 13.58 -12.28
C GLU A 188 -6.41 12.75 -11.67
N PRO A 189 -5.13 13.09 -11.93
CA PRO A 189 -4.04 12.58 -11.12
C PRO A 189 -4.33 12.96 -9.67
N ALA A 190 -4.17 11.99 -8.75
CA ALA A 190 -4.33 12.20 -7.32
C ALA A 190 -3.76 13.57 -6.93
N PRO A 191 -4.55 14.48 -6.32
CA PRO A 191 -4.07 15.81 -6.01
C PRO A 191 -2.80 15.65 -5.19
N ALA A 192 -1.70 16.24 -5.68
CA ALA A 192 -0.45 16.27 -4.97
C ALA A 192 -0.75 16.69 -3.54
N VAL A 193 -0.56 15.77 -2.60
CA VAL A 193 -0.73 16.01 -1.17
C VAL A 193 0.29 17.08 -0.84
N THR A 194 -0.12 18.33 -0.95
CA THR A 194 0.67 19.46 -0.51
C THR A 194 0.72 19.27 1.00
N PRO A 195 1.91 19.15 1.62
CA PRO A 195 1.98 19.11 3.06
C PRO A 195 1.38 20.44 3.53
N ALA A 196 0.18 20.39 4.10
CA ALA A 196 -0.39 21.53 4.78
C ALA A 196 0.60 21.91 5.88
N LEU A 197 1.20 23.07 5.70
CA LEU A 197 2.14 23.67 6.61
C LEU A 197 1.56 23.61 8.02
N ALA A 198 2.26 22.93 8.93
CA ALA A 198 1.93 22.94 10.34
C ALA A 198 2.01 24.38 10.86
N THR A 199 0.86 24.97 11.19
CA THR A 199 0.80 26.18 12.00
C THR A 199 0.77 25.77 13.47
N PRO A 200 1.57 26.39 14.36
CA PRO A 200 1.67 25.97 15.74
C PRO A 200 0.39 26.29 16.54
N ALA A 201 0.16 25.44 17.54
CA ALA A 201 -0.92 25.51 18.52
C ALA A 201 -0.88 26.78 19.39
N ALA A 202 -2.07 27.29 19.75
CA ALA A 202 -2.35 28.03 20.99
C ALA A 202 -3.88 28.20 21.18
N PRO A 203 -4.38 28.47 22.40
CA PRO A 203 -4.29 27.65 23.60
C PRO A 203 -5.70 27.19 24.08
N ALA A 204 -5.71 26.29 25.06
CA ALA A 204 -6.89 25.75 25.73
C ALA A 204 -7.89 26.84 26.16
N ARG A 205 -9.18 26.57 25.94
CA ARG A 205 -10.28 27.26 26.63
C ARG A 205 -11.05 26.27 27.50
N THR A 206 -11.31 26.78 28.68
CA THR A 206 -11.91 26.28 29.91
C THR A 206 -13.16 25.41 29.79
N LEU A 207 -13.22 24.42 30.70
CA LEU A 207 -14.45 23.88 31.31
C LEU A 207 -15.42 25.01 31.64
N ASP A 208 -16.68 24.88 31.22
CA ASP A 208 -17.87 24.82 32.09
C ASP A 208 -19.14 24.96 31.23
N ASP A 209 -20.19 24.24 31.64
CA ASP A 209 -21.60 24.34 31.25
C ASP A 209 -22.08 23.75 29.90
N ASP A 210 -22.56 22.48 29.91
CA ASP A 210 -23.95 22.21 29.50
C ASP A 210 -24.45 20.81 29.96
N PRO A 211 -25.59 20.69 30.68
CA PRO A 211 -26.07 19.46 31.30
C PRO A 211 -27.12 18.74 30.43
N LEU A 212 -26.77 17.57 29.88
CA LEU A 212 -27.76 16.63 29.31
C LEU A 212 -27.31 15.17 29.44
N GLY A 213 -27.12 14.76 30.69
CA GLY A 213 -27.18 13.36 31.07
C GLY A 213 -28.63 12.97 31.34
N ALA A 214 -29.29 12.29 30.40
CA ALA A 214 -30.33 11.29 30.67
C ALA A 214 -30.86 10.71 29.34
N LEU A 215 -31.08 9.39 29.33
CA LEU A 215 -31.76 8.58 28.30
C LEU A 215 -30.90 7.92 27.22
N ALA A 216 -30.07 6.95 27.61
CA ALA A 216 -29.90 5.70 26.85
C ALA A 216 -29.30 4.57 27.70
N ARG A 217 -29.97 4.20 28.80
CA ARG A 217 -29.82 2.86 29.40
C ARG A 217 -30.99 2.00 28.95
N ALA A 218 -30.85 1.35 27.80
CA ALA A 218 -31.67 0.19 27.45
C ALA A 218 -31.02 -0.65 26.35
N ARG A 219 -30.58 -1.85 26.75
CA ARG A 219 -30.49 -3.07 25.93
C ARG A 219 -29.55 -3.03 24.73
N ASN A 220 -28.34 -3.53 24.92
CA ASN A 220 -27.84 -4.61 24.07
C ASN A 220 -26.73 -5.37 24.79
N THR A 221 -27.11 -6.51 25.38
CA THR A 221 -26.17 -7.58 25.69
C THR A 221 -25.69 -8.14 24.35
N PRO A 222 -24.39 -8.16 24.02
CA PRO A 222 -23.94 -8.93 22.89
C PRO A 222 -24.16 -10.41 23.23
N ALA A 223 -24.96 -11.10 22.42
CA ALA A 223 -24.99 -12.54 22.44
C ALA A 223 -23.56 -13.05 22.23
N ALA A 224 -23.05 -13.84 23.18
CA ALA A 224 -21.85 -14.63 22.97
C ALA A 224 -22.16 -15.63 21.84
N MET A 225 -21.57 -15.40 20.68
CA MET A 225 -21.72 -16.20 19.46
C MET A 225 -20.33 -16.79 19.11
N PRO A 226 -20.30 -17.94 18.42
CA PRO A 226 -19.31 -18.98 18.65
C PRO A 226 -17.90 -18.51 18.31
N VAL A 227 -16.97 -18.93 19.16
CA VAL A 227 -15.53 -18.86 18.88
C VAL A 227 -15.31 -19.71 17.63
N ASP A 228 -15.17 -19.06 16.48
CA ASP A 228 -14.73 -19.73 15.25
C ASP A 228 -13.37 -20.38 15.54
N ASP A 229 -13.30 -21.71 15.35
CA ASP A 229 -12.08 -22.49 15.35
C ASP A 229 -11.20 -22.03 14.16
N ASP A 230 -10.50 -20.91 14.33
CA ASP A 230 -9.83 -20.21 13.24
C ASP A 230 -8.63 -21.02 12.69
N PRO A 231 -8.72 -21.55 11.45
CA PRO A 231 -7.60 -22.24 10.84
C PRO A 231 -6.50 -21.28 10.34
N ILE A 232 -6.75 -19.97 10.25
CA ILE A 232 -5.79 -18.97 9.74
C ILE A 232 -4.78 -18.59 10.83
N ALA A 233 -5.20 -18.41 12.09
CA ALA A 233 -4.32 -18.08 13.21
C ALA A 233 -3.20 -19.14 13.44
N ARG A 234 -3.46 -20.42 13.16
CA ARG A 234 -2.49 -21.51 13.36
C ARG A 234 -1.25 -21.44 12.45
N PHE A 235 -1.27 -20.63 11.40
CA PHE A 235 -0.16 -20.50 10.43
C PHE A 235 0.59 -19.17 10.51
N ALA A 236 0.15 -18.20 11.32
CA ALA A 236 0.82 -16.90 11.43
C ALA A 236 2.14 -16.96 12.23
N THR A 237 2.46 -18.10 12.83
CA THR A 237 3.64 -18.34 13.69
C THR A 237 4.73 -19.20 13.05
N GLN A 238 4.64 -19.49 11.74
CA GLN A 238 5.63 -20.29 10.99
C GLN A 238 6.33 -19.48 9.90
#